data_AF-A0A7C1I9L7-F1
#
_entry.id   AF-A0A7C1I9L7-F1
#
_cell.length_a   1.000
_cell.length_b   1.000
_cell.length_c   1.000
_cell.angle_alpha   90.00
_cell.angle_beta   90.00
_cell.angle_gamma   90.00
#
_symmetry.space_group_name_H-M   'P 1'
#
loop_
_entity.id
_entity.type
_entity.pdbx_description
1 polymer ?
#
loop_
_entity_poly.entity_id
_entity_poly.type
_entity_poly.pdbx_seq_one_letter_code
_entity_poly.pdbx_strand_id
1 'polypeptide(L)'
;MKALDLEKFTQNLRDKNRGLFVLLDPDSAPPAELARKASIAEGSGGDAILIGGSFLLRDGFDETIREIKSAVDLPVIIFPGNGYQISPHADGLLFLSLISGRNARWLIEEQVHAAPRIFDIGLPTLPTGYI
;
A
#
# COMPACT_ATOMS: atom_id res chain seq x y z
N MET A 1 -1.47 8.88 -14.57
CA MET A 1 -1.53 8.03 -13.35
C MET A 1 -2.71 7.09 -13.54
N LYS A 2 -2.56 5.78 -13.35
CA LYS A 2 -3.68 4.82 -13.43
C LYS A 2 -4.05 4.44 -12.01
N ALA A 3 -5.24 4.84 -11.54
CA ALA A 3 -5.78 4.32 -10.29
C ALA A 3 -5.97 2.80 -10.40
N LEU A 4 -5.85 2.07 -9.29
CA LEU A 4 -6.11 0.63 -9.28
C LEU A 4 -7.57 0.36 -9.63
N ASP A 5 -7.80 -0.39 -10.70
CA ASP A 5 -9.09 -1.03 -10.97
C ASP A 5 -9.26 -2.21 -10.00
N LEU A 6 -9.96 -1.96 -8.90
CA LEU A 6 -10.13 -2.91 -7.81
C LEU A 6 -10.88 -4.18 -8.24
N GLU A 7 -11.88 -4.05 -9.12
CA GLU A 7 -12.66 -5.19 -9.60
C GLU A 7 -11.76 -6.08 -10.45
N LYS A 8 -11.04 -5.50 -11.39
CA LYS A 8 -10.09 -6.24 -12.23
C LYS A 8 -8.96 -6.86 -11.40
N PHE A 9 -8.40 -6.12 -10.45
CA PHE A 9 -7.32 -6.62 -9.58
C PHE A 9 -7.78 -7.83 -8.76
N THR A 10 -8.92 -7.72 -8.08
CA THR A 10 -9.45 -8.82 -7.27
C THR A 10 -9.90 -10.01 -8.12
N GLN A 11 -10.45 -9.78 -9.31
CA GLN A 11 -10.81 -10.86 -10.24
C GLN A 11 -9.58 -11.63 -10.71
N ASN A 12 -8.50 -10.93 -11.11
CA ASN A 12 -7.25 -11.59 -11.54
C ASN A 12 -6.68 -12.51 -10.45
N LEU A 13 -6.75 -12.10 -9.19
CA LEU A 13 -6.28 -12.91 -8.05
C LEU A 13 -7.15 -14.13 -7.81
N ARG A 14 -8.48 -13.99 -7.97
CA ARG A 14 -9.43 -15.12 -7.90
C ARG A 14 -9.17 -16.13 -9.01
N ASP A 15 -8.93 -15.67 -10.23
CA ASP A 15 -8.65 -16.52 -11.39
C ASP A 15 -7.34 -17.30 -11.21
N LYS A 16 -6.32 -16.67 -10.62
CA LYS A 16 -5.06 -17.34 -10.24
C LYS A 16 -5.20 -18.25 -9.02
N ASN A 17 -6.27 -18.08 -8.23
CA ASN A 17 -6.50 -18.72 -6.94
C ASN A 17 -5.33 -18.57 -5.94
N ARG A 18 -4.54 -17.49 -6.09
CA ARG A 18 -3.42 -17.11 -5.22
C ARG A 18 -2.99 -15.67 -5.51
N GLY A 19 -2.28 -15.07 -4.56
CA GLY A 19 -1.58 -13.80 -4.75
C GLY A 19 -0.26 -13.80 -3.99
N LEU A 20 0.81 -13.30 -4.63
CA LEU A 20 2.08 -13.02 -3.98
C LEU A 20 2.27 -11.51 -3.87
N PHE A 21 2.14 -10.97 -2.65
CA PHE A 21 2.37 -9.56 -2.39
C PHE A 21 3.66 -9.37 -1.62
N VAL A 22 4.53 -8.49 -2.12
CA VAL A 22 5.83 -8.21 -1.48
C VAL A 22 5.75 -6.91 -0.71
N LEU A 23 5.93 -6.97 0.60
CA LEU A 23 5.97 -5.80 1.49
C LEU A 23 7.37 -5.18 1.49
N LEU A 24 7.43 -3.88 1.18
CA LEU A 24 8.62 -3.06 1.24
C LEU A 24 8.42 -1.97 2.30
N ASP A 25 9.30 -1.96 3.30
CA ASP A 25 9.33 -0.91 4.32
C ASP A 25 10.12 0.30 3.78
N PRO A 26 9.49 1.50 3.67
CA PRO A 26 10.15 2.70 3.16
C PRO A 26 11.34 3.15 4.02
N ASP A 27 11.41 2.76 5.29
CA ASP A 27 12.52 3.11 6.19
C ASP A 27 13.67 2.09 6.12
N SER A 28 13.49 0.95 5.44
CA SER A 28 14.49 -0.14 5.42
C SER A 28 15.67 0.07 4.46
N ALA A 29 15.51 0.88 3.41
CA ALA A 29 16.54 1.16 2.41
C ALA A 29 16.22 2.44 1.61
N PRO A 30 17.19 3.02 0.88
CA PRO A 30 16.93 4.15 -0.01
C PRO A 30 15.93 3.82 -1.14
N PRO A 31 15.19 4.81 -1.68
CA PRO A 31 14.19 4.62 -2.74
C PRO A 31 14.68 3.77 -3.93
N ALA A 32 15.87 4.06 -4.45
CA ALA A 32 16.44 3.33 -5.58
C ALA A 32 16.69 1.84 -5.29
N GLU A 33 17.05 1.49 -4.04
CA GLU A 33 17.22 0.09 -3.65
C GLU A 33 15.87 -0.61 -3.51
N LEU A 34 14.86 0.07 -2.98
CA LEU A 34 13.49 -0.45 -2.87
C LEU A 34 12.87 -0.67 -4.25
N ALA A 35 13.09 0.24 -5.20
CA ALA A 35 12.68 0.08 -6.58
C ALA A 35 13.34 -1.16 -7.22
N ARG A 36 14.65 -1.35 -7.02
CA ARG A 36 15.35 -2.57 -7.47
C ARG A 36 14.75 -3.84 -6.85
N LYS A 37 14.39 -3.82 -5.57
CA LYS A 37 13.71 -4.96 -4.89
C LYS A 37 12.33 -5.21 -5.48
N ALA A 38 11.58 -4.16 -5.82
CA ALA A 38 10.30 -4.29 -6.50
C ALA A 38 10.43 -4.93 -7.89
N SER A 39 11.40 -4.52 -8.70
CA SER A 39 11.64 -5.15 -10.01
C SER A 39 12.02 -6.63 -9.90
N ILE A 40 12.76 -7.01 -8.84
CA ILE A 40 13.04 -8.43 -8.56
C ILE A 40 11.74 -9.16 -8.20
N ALA A 41 10.87 -8.56 -7.38
CA ALA A 41 9.59 -9.15 -7.02
C ALA A 41 8.70 -9.37 -8.26
N GLU A 42 8.61 -8.38 -9.15
CA GLU A 42 7.88 -8.50 -10.42
C GLU A 42 8.46 -9.60 -11.31
N GLY A 43 9.77 -9.61 -11.54
CA GLY A 43 10.44 -10.65 -12.32
C GLY A 43 10.33 -12.05 -11.70
N SER A 44 10.02 -12.15 -10.40
CA SER A 44 9.80 -13.41 -9.68
C SER A 44 8.32 -13.81 -9.61
N GLY A 45 7.43 -13.10 -10.29
CA GLY A 45 5.99 -13.41 -10.35
C GLY A 45 5.16 -12.83 -9.21
N GLY A 46 5.60 -11.73 -8.59
CA GLY A 46 4.78 -10.95 -7.67
C GLY A 46 3.53 -10.38 -8.36
N ASP A 47 2.45 -10.25 -7.60
CA ASP A 47 1.15 -9.73 -8.08
C ASP A 47 0.89 -8.28 -7.65
N ALA A 48 1.54 -7.84 -6.56
CA ALA A 48 1.49 -6.47 -6.07
C ALA A 48 2.69 -6.16 -5.17
N ILE A 49 3.02 -4.88 -5.06
CA ILE A 49 3.91 -4.37 -4.02
C ILE A 49 3.06 -3.75 -2.93
N LEU A 50 3.28 -4.17 -1.68
CA LEU A 50 2.81 -3.45 -0.52
C LEU A 50 3.90 -2.50 -0.06
N ILE A 51 3.54 -1.27 0.29
CA ILE A 51 4.47 -0.30 0.87
C ILE A 51 3.95 0.19 2.22
N GLY A 52 4.78 0.08 3.24
CA GLY A 52 4.39 0.41 4.60
C GLY A 52 5.32 -0.15 5.65
N GLY A 53 5.15 0.33 6.87
CA GLY A 53 6.02 0.01 8.00
C GLY A 53 5.50 0.67 9.27
N SER A 54 6.17 0.42 10.39
CA SER A 54 5.73 0.89 11.70
C SER A 54 5.90 2.39 11.91
N PHE A 55 6.86 3.00 11.21
CA PHE A 55 7.20 4.41 11.35
C PHE A 55 7.26 5.09 9.98
N LEU A 56 7.25 6.43 10.02
CA LEU A 56 7.62 7.28 8.90
C LEU A 56 8.79 8.13 9.40
N LEU A 57 9.95 7.51 9.62
CA LEU A 57 11.11 8.22 10.17
C LEU A 57 11.79 9.09 9.11
N ARG A 58 11.58 8.78 7.83
CA ARG A 58 12.14 9.53 6.70
C ARG A 58 11.07 10.33 5.97
N ASP A 59 11.36 11.62 5.75
CA ASP A 59 10.75 12.37 4.65
C ASP A 59 11.14 11.65 3.36
N GLY A 60 10.16 11.14 2.62
CA GLY A 60 10.46 10.32 1.43
C GLY A 60 9.40 9.30 1.05
N PHE A 61 8.30 9.15 1.80
CA PHE A 61 7.24 8.18 1.46
C PHE A 61 6.73 8.35 0.01
N ASP A 62 6.42 9.58 -0.39
CA ASP A 62 6.00 9.91 -1.77
C ASP A 62 7.10 9.66 -2.81
N GLU A 63 8.36 9.90 -2.46
CA GLU A 63 9.50 9.65 -3.34
C GLU A 63 9.71 8.15 -3.55
N THR A 64 9.69 7.36 -2.48
CA THR A 64 9.80 5.91 -2.53
C THR A 64 8.70 5.29 -3.39
N ILE A 65 7.45 5.74 -3.24
CA ILE A 65 6.34 5.24 -4.08
C ILE A 65 6.57 5.58 -5.55
N ARG A 66 6.99 6.82 -5.85
CA ARG A 66 7.28 7.24 -7.23
C ARG A 66 8.41 6.43 -7.85
N GLU A 67 9.48 6.17 -7.09
CA GLU A 67 10.64 5.42 -7.55
C GLU A 67 10.32 3.94 -7.75
N ILE A 68 9.53 3.32 -6.88
CA ILE A 68 9.06 1.95 -7.09
C ILE A 68 8.20 1.87 -8.35
N LYS A 69 7.24 2.78 -8.50
CA LYS A 69 6.33 2.80 -9.66
C LYS A 69 7.00 3.12 -10.99
N SER A 70 8.18 3.74 -10.99
CA SER A 70 8.96 3.94 -12.21
C SER A 70 9.68 2.66 -12.65
N ALA A 71 9.80 1.67 -11.77
CA ALA A 71 10.59 0.46 -11.95
C ALA A 71 9.77 -0.83 -12.15
N VAL A 72 8.45 -0.81 -11.92
CA VAL A 72 7.54 -1.95 -12.09
C VAL A 72 6.18 -1.53 -12.65
N ASP A 73 5.50 -2.46 -13.33
CA ASP A 73 4.10 -2.34 -13.76
C ASP A 73 3.11 -2.90 -12.72
N LEU A 74 3.61 -3.57 -11.68
CA LEU A 74 2.80 -4.06 -10.57
C LEU A 74 2.09 -2.92 -9.82
N PRO A 75 0.86 -3.17 -9.31
CA PRO A 75 0.19 -2.19 -8.46
C PRO A 75 0.96 -2.00 -7.14
N VAL A 76 1.15 -0.74 -6.76
CA VAL A 76 1.76 -0.35 -5.48
C VAL A 76 0.66 0.09 -4.53
N ILE A 77 0.42 -0.71 -3.50
CA ILE A 77 -0.68 -0.54 -2.55
C ILE A 77 -0.10 -0.20 -1.18
N ILE A 78 -0.63 0.85 -0.54
CA ILE A 78 -0.21 1.25 0.80
C ILE A 78 -0.72 0.23 1.82
N PHE A 79 0.17 -0.26 2.67
CA PHE A 79 -0.13 -1.04 3.88
C PHE A 79 0.17 -0.15 5.11
N PRO A 80 -0.79 0.66 5.56
CA PRO A 80 -0.49 1.75 6.48
C PRO A 80 -0.27 1.27 7.92
N GLY A 81 0.77 1.78 8.58
CA GLY A 81 0.99 1.66 10.02
C GLY A 81 0.27 2.73 10.86
N ASN A 82 -0.19 3.83 10.24
CA ASN A 82 -1.04 4.86 10.84
C ASN A 82 -1.75 5.69 9.75
N GLY A 83 -2.66 6.58 10.15
CA GLY A 83 -3.49 7.40 9.26
C GLY A 83 -2.74 8.50 8.50
N TYR A 84 -1.45 8.73 8.75
CA TYR A 84 -0.62 9.69 8.02
C TYR A 84 0.08 9.07 6.80
N GLN A 85 0.15 7.74 6.71
CA GLN A 85 0.72 7.04 5.55
C GLN A 85 -0.26 7.05 4.37
N ILE A 86 -0.41 8.20 3.71
CA ILE A 86 -1.30 8.40 2.55
C ILE A 86 -0.55 9.16 1.47
N SER A 87 -0.51 8.59 0.26
CA SER A 87 0.12 9.18 -0.92
C SER A 87 -0.82 9.16 -2.12
N PRO A 88 -0.95 10.26 -2.88
CA PRO A 88 -1.67 10.26 -4.16
C PRO A 88 -0.92 9.48 -5.25
N HIS A 89 0.33 9.10 -5.02
CA HIS A 89 1.14 8.38 -6.00
C HIS A 89 0.89 6.87 -6.00
N ALA A 90 0.31 6.31 -4.92
CA ALA A 90 -0.03 4.89 -4.84
C ALA A 90 -1.22 4.53 -5.73
N ASP A 91 -1.34 3.25 -6.08
CA ASP A 91 -2.47 2.74 -6.86
C ASP A 91 -3.70 2.47 -5.97
N GLY A 92 -3.46 2.16 -4.69
CA GLY A 92 -4.51 2.00 -3.69
C GLY A 92 -3.97 1.94 -2.26
N LEU A 93 -4.87 1.74 -1.30
CA LEU A 93 -4.56 1.65 0.13
C LEU A 93 -5.37 0.53 0.78
N LEU A 94 -4.72 -0.29 1.60
CA LEU A 94 -5.41 -1.21 2.51
C LEU A 94 -6.01 -0.38 3.65
N PHE A 95 -7.34 -0.24 3.67
CA PHE A 95 -8.05 0.53 4.69
C PHE A 95 -8.30 -0.40 5.89
N LEU A 96 -7.25 -0.51 6.71
CA LEU A 96 -7.16 -1.49 7.79
C LEU A 96 -8.08 -1.13 8.96
N SER A 97 -8.71 -2.15 9.55
CA SER A 97 -9.31 -2.10 10.88
C SER A 97 -8.70 -3.21 11.73
N LEU A 98 -7.93 -2.87 12.78
CA LEU A 98 -7.33 -3.87 13.68
C LEU A 98 -8.41 -4.45 14.60
N ILE A 99 -9.04 -5.53 14.18
CA ILE A 99 -10.23 -6.12 14.85
C ILE A 99 -9.88 -7.04 16.02
N SER A 100 -8.63 -7.51 16.14
CA SER A 100 -8.15 -8.29 17.28
C SER A 100 -7.82 -7.43 18.51
N GLY A 101 -7.65 -6.12 18.33
CA GLY A 101 -7.30 -5.18 19.37
C GLY A 101 -8.50 -4.63 20.15
N ARG A 102 -8.22 -4.08 21.35
CA ARG A 102 -9.20 -3.33 22.16
C ARG A 102 -8.99 -1.81 22.13
N ASN A 103 -7.96 -1.35 21.41
CA ASN A 103 -7.62 0.06 21.34
C ASN A 103 -8.45 0.73 20.24
N ALA A 104 -9.35 1.64 20.63
CA ALA A 104 -10.23 2.37 19.71
C ALA A 104 -9.46 3.12 18.61
N ARG A 105 -8.22 3.55 18.91
CA ARG A 105 -7.33 4.22 17.95
C ARG A 105 -7.17 3.44 16.66
N TRP A 106 -6.85 2.15 16.77
CA TRP A 106 -6.60 1.26 15.63
C TRP A 106 -7.86 0.59 15.09
N LEU A 107 -8.95 0.61 15.87
CA LEU A 107 -10.25 0.09 15.46
C LEU A 107 -11.01 1.07 14.55
N ILE A 108 -10.98 2.38 14.85
CA ILE A 108 -11.73 3.37 14.08
C ILE A 108 -11.15 4.81 14.04
N GLU A 109 -10.36 5.26 15.03
CA GLU A 109 -9.95 6.68 15.06
C GLU A 109 -9.00 7.06 13.92
N GLU A 110 -7.99 6.24 13.62
CA GLU A 110 -7.05 6.49 12.51
C GLU A 110 -7.77 6.52 11.16
N GLN A 111 -8.81 5.69 11.00
CA GLN A 111 -9.66 5.61 9.81
C GLN A 111 -10.48 6.89 9.64
N VAL A 112 -11.05 7.41 10.73
CA VAL A 112 -11.78 8.68 10.73
C VAL A 112 -10.85 9.84 10.38
N HIS A 113 -9.61 9.86 10.89
CA HIS A 113 -8.63 10.88 10.55
C HIS A 113 -8.15 10.80 9.09
N ALA A 114 -7.97 9.59 8.57
CA ALA A 114 -7.50 9.34 7.20
C ALA A 114 -8.57 9.62 6.13
N ALA A 115 -9.85 9.37 6.44
CA ALA A 115 -10.93 9.36 5.45
C ALA A 115 -11.08 10.65 4.63
N PRO A 116 -11.05 11.87 5.20
CA PRO A 116 -11.16 13.11 4.42
C PRO A 116 -10.04 13.23 3.38
N ARG A 117 -8.79 12.97 3.78
CA ARG A 117 -7.63 13.06 2.88
C ARG A 117 -7.69 12.01 1.77
N ILE A 118 -8.09 10.78 2.08
CA ILE A 118 -8.28 9.70 1.08
C ILE A 118 -9.32 10.11 0.05
N PHE A 119 -10.44 10.67 0.51
CA PHE A 119 -11.51 11.15 -0.35
C PHE A 119 -11.04 12.29 -1.27
N ASP A 120 -10.36 13.29 -0.71
CA ASP A 120 -9.89 14.47 -1.45
C ASP A 120 -8.93 14.10 -2.60
N ILE A 121 -8.06 13.10 -2.40
CA ILE A 121 -7.11 12.66 -3.43
C ILE A 121 -7.67 11.56 -4.34
N GLY A 122 -8.87 11.05 -4.06
CA GLY A 122 -9.51 9.97 -4.81
C GLY A 122 -8.74 8.64 -4.80
N LEU A 123 -8.05 8.32 -3.70
CA LEU A 123 -7.24 7.11 -3.59
C LEU A 123 -8.13 5.87 -3.39
N PRO A 124 -8.07 4.85 -4.28
CA PRO A 124 -8.85 3.62 -4.10
C PRO A 124 -8.48 2.89 -2.81
N THR A 125 -9.50 2.50 -2.05
CA THR A 125 -9.32 1.78 -0.78
C THR A 125 -9.82 0.34 -0.85
N LEU A 126 -9.02 -0.60 -0.34
CA LEU A 126 -9.45 -1.98 -0.07
C LEU A 126 -9.89 -2.10 1.39
N PRO A 127 -11.20 -2.25 1.68
CA PRO A 127 -11.68 -2.41 3.05
C PRO A 127 -11.14 -3.72 3.63
N THR A 128 -10.33 -3.63 4.69
CA THR A 128 -9.55 -4.76 5.18
C THR A 128 -9.68 -4.91 6.70
N GLY A 129 -10.26 -6.03 7.15
CA GLY A 129 -10.14 -6.45 8.54
C GLY A 129 -8.75 -7.02 8.78
N TYR A 130 -8.01 -6.46 9.74
CA TYR A 130 -6.67 -6.88 10.11
C TYR A 130 -6.72 -7.56 11.49
N ILE A 131 -6.24 -8.80 11.58
CA ILE A 131 -6.35 -9.66 12.76
C ILE A 131 -4.98 -10.03 13.30
#